data_AF-A0A3D4RYB3-F1
#
_entry.id   AF-A0A3D4RYB3-F1
#
_cell.length_a   1.000
_cell.length_b   1.000
_cell.length_c   1.000
_cell.angle_alpha   90.00
_cell.angle_beta   90.00
_cell.angle_gamma   90.00
#
_symmetry.space_group_name_H-M   'P 1'
#
loop_
_entity.id
_entity.type
_entity.pdbx_description
1 polymer ?
#
loop_
_entity_poly.entity_id
_entity_poly.type
_entity_poly.pdbx_seq_one_letter_code
_entity_poly.pdbx_strand_id
1 'polypeptide(L)' 'MVATRGSHRQFKHPSKPGRVTVPGKPSDENAPGTKNSIFKQAGWK' A
#
# COMPACT_ATOMS: atom_id res chain seq x y z
N MET A 1 3.71 -9.48 -2.11
CA MET A 1 2.36 -9.35 -1.51
C MET A 1 2.25 -10.36 -0.39
N VAL A 2 1.60 -10.03 0.73
CA VAL A 2 1.49 -10.92 1.90
C VAL A 2 0.07 -11.40 2.12
N ALA A 3 -0.91 -10.50 1.96
CA ALA A 3 -2.31 -10.83 2.13
C ALA A 3 -3.18 -9.94 1.24
N THR A 4 -4.36 -10.44 0.91
CA THR A 4 -5.40 -9.70 0.20
C THR A 4 -6.69 -9.87 0.96
N ARG A 5 -7.40 -8.78 1.25
CA ARG A 5 -8.75 -8.81 1.82
C ARG A 5 -9.65 -7.90 1.00
N GLY A 6 -10.54 -8.50 0.22
CA GLY A 6 -11.37 -7.78 -0.74
C GLY A 6 -10.52 -6.97 -1.72
N SER A 7 -10.79 -5.67 -1.82
CA SER A 7 -10.02 -4.74 -2.65
C SER A 7 -8.72 -4.25 -2.01
N HIS A 8 -8.40 -4.64 -0.77
CA HIS A 8 -7.20 -4.20 -0.08
C HIS A 8 -6.07 -5.21 -0.23
N ARG A 9 -4.91 -4.73 -0.66
CA ARG A 9 -3.71 -5.51 -0.92
C ARG A 9 -2.63 -5.12 0.08
N GLN A 10 -2.04 -6.10 0.74
CA GLN A 10 -1.03 -5.89 1.77
C GLN A 10 0.35 -6.32 1.27
N PHE A 11 1.34 -5.44 1.40
CA PHE A 11 2.71 -5.66 0.97
C PHE A 11 3.67 -5.54 2.14
N LYS A 12 4.72 -6.36 2.14
CA LYS A 12 5.85 -6.27 3.08
C LYS A 12 7.11 -6.17 2.25
N HIS A 13 8.02 -5.29 2.65
CA HIS A 13 9.34 -5.19 2.05
C HIS A 13 10.28 -6.22 2.71
N PRO A 14 11.17 -6.89 1.96
CA PRO A 14 12.09 -7.86 2.55
C PRO A 14 13.07 -7.22 3.55
N SER A 15 13.52 -6.00 3.29
CA SER A 15 14.49 -5.30 4.15
C SER A 15 13.93 -4.19 5.04
N LYS A 16 12.71 -3.69 4.77
CA LYS A 16 12.10 -2.62 5.59
C LYS A 16 11.05 -3.23 6.53
N PRO A 17 11.08 -2.91 7.83
CA PRO A 17 10.04 -3.33 8.74
C PRO A 17 8.72 -2.61 8.42
N GLY A 18 7.59 -3.27 8.68
CA GLY A 18 6.26 -2.72 8.44
C GLY A 18 5.51 -3.35 7.26
N ARG A 19 4.23 -3.02 7.17
CA ARG A 19 3.31 -3.50 6.13
C ARG A 19 2.61 -2.32 5.48
N VAL A 20 2.62 -2.30 4.15
CA VAL A 20 1.98 -1.25 3.34
C VAL A 20 0.63 -1.77 2.86
N THR A 21 -0.43 -1.01 3.11
CA THR A 21 -1.78 -1.33 2.63
C THR A 21 -2.10 -0.50 1.40
N VAL A 22 -2.41 -1.15 0.29
CA VAL A 22 -2.89 -0.50 -0.94
C VAL A 22 -4.39 -0.81 -1.10
N PRO A 23 -5.28 0.17 -0.89
CA PRO A 23 -6.70 0.02 -1.18
C PRO A 23 -6.96 0.04 -2.69
N GLY A 24 -8.12 -0.45 -3.10
CA GLY A 24 -8.61 -0.34 -4.47
C GLY A 24 -8.14 -1.45 -5.42
N LYS A 25 -8.85 -1.55 -6.54
CA LYS A 25 -8.53 -2.50 -7.63
C LYS A 25 -7.26 -2.04 -8.36
N PRO A 26 -6.56 -2.92 -9.09
CA PRO A 26 -5.34 -2.55 -9.83
C PRO A 26 -5.53 -1.40 -10.83
N SER A 27 -6.73 -1.29 -11.40
CA SER A 27 -7.09 -0.27 -12.40
C SER A 27 -7.76 0.96 -11.80
N ASP A 28 -7.83 1.07 -10.48
CA ASP A 28 -8.50 2.16 -9.79
C ASP A 28 -7.49 3.23 -9.36
N GLU A 29 -7.88 4.50 -9.51
CA GLU A 29 -6.98 5.60 -9.17
C GLU A 29 -7.19 6.02 -7.71
N ASN A 30 -6.13 5.86 -6.92
CA ASN A 30 -6.14 6.31 -5.53
C ASN A 30 -6.04 7.83 -5.45
N ALA A 31 -6.88 8.42 -4.59
CA ALA A 31 -6.83 9.85 -4.30
C ALA A 31 -5.42 10.27 -3.81
N PRO A 32 -5.00 11.53 -4.08
CA PRO A 32 -3.64 12.00 -3.74
C PRO A 32 -3.27 11.82 -2.26
N GLY A 33 -4.23 12.01 -1.34
CA GLY A 33 -4.02 11.79 0.10
C GLY A 33 -3.71 10.33 0.44
N THR A 34 -4.39 9.40 -0.22
CA THR A 34 -4.16 7.95 -0.07
C THR A 34 -2.79 7.56 -0.61
N LYS A 35 -2.41 8.08 -1.79
CA LYS A 35 -1.07 7.89 -2.36
C LYS A 35 0.01 8.38 -1.39
N ASN A 36 -0.16 9.55 -0.78
CA ASN A 36 0.80 10.11 0.17
C ASN A 36 0.94 9.25 1.44
N SER A 37 -0.17 8.75 1.99
CA SER A 37 -0.14 7.83 3.13
C SER A 37 0.57 6.51 2.80
N ILE A 38 0.39 5.98 1.58
CA ILE A 38 1.11 4.79 1.10
C ILE A 38 2.62 5.06 1.01
N PHE A 39 3.02 6.21 0.45
CA PHE A 39 4.44 6.57 0.34
C PHE A 39 5.12 6.75 1.69
N LYS A 40 4.42 7.35 2.66
CA LYS A 40 4.90 7.44 4.05
C LYS A 40 5.09 6.06 4.68
N GLN A 41 4.12 5.15 4.50
CA GLN A 41 4.24 3.78 4.99
C GLN A 41 5.37 2.99 4.29
N ALA A 42 5.64 3.26 3.02
CA ALA A 42 6.73 2.65 2.25
C ALA A 42 8.12 3.24 2.58
N GLY A 43 8.16 4.34 3.35
CA GLY A 43 9.38 5.09 3.64
C GLY A 43 10.02 5.62 2.36
N TRP A 44 9.20 6.15 1.45
CA TRP A 44 9.65 6.84 0.22
C TRP A 44 9.65 8.35 0.40
N LYS A 45 8.96 8.87 1.43
CA LYS A 45 8.94 10.27 1.82
C LYS A 45 8.69 10.39 3.32
#